data_AF-A0A6N8VUP6-F1
#
_entry.id   AF-A0A6N8VUP6-F1
#
_cell.length_a   1.000
_cell.length_b   1.000
_cell.length_c   1.000
_cell.angle_alpha   90.00
_cell.angle_beta   90.00
_cell.angle_gamma   90.00
#
_symmetry.space_group_name_H-M   'P 1'
#
loop_
_entity.id
_entity.type
_entity.pdbx_description
1 polymer ?
#
loop_
_entity_poly.entity_id
_entity_poly.type
_entity_poly.pdbx_seq_one_letter_code
_entity_poly.pdbx_strand_id
1 'polypeptide(L)'
;MTAVDQIDPSEISVADARAAGHDSPAAVLEAIHRNQRKNADPSAPLYRVGFICLGEQPDPRSILAAEAGLDSEELTAIIARLARMDSRARHGPWTRTTLTAISATPGRRAAELAAAQGRETQKFKTDVRKLKALGLTVSLEVGYELSPRGRVVLDALQSAPSND
;
A
#
# COMPACT_ATOMS: atom_id res chain seq x y z
N MET A 1 0.15 -6.21 12.40
CA MET A 1 -0.95 -5.86 13.31
C MET A 1 -1.43 -7.16 13.93
N THR A 2 -1.57 -7.19 15.25
CA THR A 2 -1.89 -8.41 16.01
C THR A 2 -3.31 -8.38 16.58
N ALA A 3 -3.83 -7.20 16.92
CA ALA A 3 -5.19 -7.02 17.45
C ALA A 3 -5.70 -5.60 17.17
N VAL A 4 -7.02 -5.44 17.18
CA VAL A 4 -7.73 -4.16 17.15
C VAL A 4 -8.91 -4.29 18.12
N ASP A 5 -8.80 -3.64 19.27
CA ASP A 5 -9.80 -3.75 20.34
C ASP A 5 -10.40 -2.38 20.61
N GLN A 6 -11.73 -2.30 20.66
CA GLN A 6 -12.40 -1.10 21.16
C GLN A 6 -12.26 -1.07 22.68
N ILE A 7 -11.81 0.04 23.24
CA ILE A 7 -11.54 0.20 24.67
C ILE A 7 -12.25 1.43 25.22
N ASP A 8 -12.53 1.43 26.52
CA ASP A 8 -12.88 2.65 27.25
C ASP A 8 -11.59 3.47 27.55
N PRO A 9 -11.63 4.82 27.52
CA PRO A 9 -10.49 5.65 27.91
C PRO A 9 -9.86 5.29 29.27
N SER A 10 -10.66 4.81 30.22
CA SER A 10 -10.20 4.39 31.55
C SER A 10 -9.38 3.10 31.52
N GLU A 11 -9.43 2.32 30.45
CA GLU A 11 -8.68 1.08 30.29
C GLU A 11 -7.23 1.31 29.80
N ILE A 12 -6.86 2.55 29.47
CA ILE A 12 -5.50 2.90 29.09
C ILE A 12 -4.59 2.80 30.31
N SER A 13 -3.72 1.80 30.33
CA SER A 13 -2.72 1.65 31.38
C SER A 13 -1.51 2.58 31.14
N VAL A 14 -0.70 2.78 32.18
CA VAL A 14 0.61 3.46 32.05
C VAL A 14 1.53 2.71 31.06
N ALA A 15 1.42 1.38 30.99
CA ALA A 15 2.19 0.59 30.04
C ALA A 15 1.76 0.86 28.59
N ASP A 16 0.45 0.96 28.33
CA ASP A 16 -0.08 1.33 27.01
C ASP A 16 0.39 2.72 26.60
N ALA A 17 0.34 3.68 27.53
CA ALA A 17 0.81 5.04 27.30
C ALA A 17 2.29 5.06 26.88
N ARG A 18 3.15 4.36 27.63
CA ARG A 18 4.58 4.26 27.32
C ARG A 18 4.83 3.57 25.98
N ALA A 19 4.11 2.48 25.69
CA ALA A 19 4.19 1.78 24.41
C ALA A 19 3.77 2.67 23.23
N ALA A 20 2.82 3.59 23.46
CA ALA A 20 2.40 4.60 22.50
C ALA A 20 3.30 5.85 22.43
N GLY A 21 4.39 5.91 23.22
CA GLY A 21 5.33 7.03 23.24
C GLY A 21 4.89 8.22 24.11
N HIS A 22 4.02 7.98 25.09
CA HIS A 22 3.49 8.99 26.02
C HIS A 22 3.82 8.65 27.48
N ASP A 23 3.98 9.68 28.32
CA ASP A 23 4.36 9.50 29.72
C ASP A 23 3.20 9.02 30.62
N SER A 24 1.94 9.24 30.19
CA SER A 24 0.76 8.91 30.99
C SER A 24 -0.49 8.68 30.11
N PRO A 25 -1.52 7.97 30.64
CA PRO A 25 -2.82 7.84 29.97
C PRO A 25 -3.47 9.18 29.61
N ALA A 26 -3.36 10.17 30.50
CA ALA A 26 -3.86 11.53 30.23
C ALA A 26 -3.14 12.17 29.03
N ALA A 27 -1.82 11.99 28.90
CA ALA A 27 -1.07 12.51 27.77
C ALA A 27 -1.47 11.86 26.44
N VAL A 28 -1.87 10.58 26.45
CA VAL A 28 -2.43 9.88 25.27
C VAL A 28 -3.76 10.53 24.88
N LEU A 29 -4.70 10.69 25.82
CA LEU A 29 -6.01 11.28 25.54
C LEU A 29 -5.90 12.72 25.03
N GLU A 30 -5.03 13.53 25.63
CA GLU A 30 -4.73 14.89 25.14
C GLU A 30 -4.14 14.89 23.73
N ALA A 31 -3.26 13.94 23.40
CA ALA A 31 -2.74 13.80 22.05
C ALA A 31 -3.82 13.38 21.05
N ILE A 32 -4.73 12.49 21.44
CA ILE A 32 -5.87 12.10 20.61
C ILE A 32 -6.78 13.30 20.38
N HIS A 33 -7.21 14.01 21.44
CA HIS A 33 -8.07 15.18 21.36
C HIS A 33 -7.46 16.28 20.47
N ARG A 34 -6.16 16.58 20.60
CA ARG A 34 -5.48 17.56 19.74
C ARG A 34 -5.47 17.18 18.27
N ASN A 35 -5.39 15.88 17.98
CA ASN A 35 -5.34 15.35 16.61
C ASN A 35 -6.73 14.99 16.04
N GLN A 36 -7.79 15.10 16.84
CA GLN A 36 -9.15 14.97 16.34
C GLN A 36 -9.42 16.06 15.31
N ARG A 37 -10.08 15.68 14.21
CA ARG A 37 -10.53 16.66 13.22
C ARG A 37 -11.51 17.61 13.89
N LYS A 38 -11.57 18.88 13.46
CA LYS A 38 -12.48 19.90 14.01
C LYS A 38 -13.96 19.48 14.08
N ASN A 39 -14.37 18.49 13.28
CA ASN A 39 -15.73 17.92 13.24
C ASN A 39 -15.76 16.44 13.63
N ALA A 40 -14.78 15.96 14.41
CA ALA A 40 -14.81 14.60 14.93
C ALA A 40 -15.99 14.46 15.89
N ASP A 41 -16.69 13.34 15.77
CA ASP A 41 -17.75 12.97 16.72
C ASP A 41 -17.12 12.74 18.10
N PRO A 42 -17.54 13.50 19.14
CA PRO A 42 -17.03 13.30 20.50
C PRO A 42 -17.36 11.91 21.07
N SER A 43 -18.34 11.20 20.50
CA SER A 43 -18.71 9.83 20.86
C SER A 43 -17.95 8.76 20.07
N ALA A 44 -17.00 9.16 19.21
CA ALA A 44 -16.22 8.21 18.43
C ALA A 44 -15.48 7.21 19.34
N PRO A 45 -15.60 5.90 19.07
CA PRO A 45 -14.98 4.88 19.90
C PRO A 45 -13.45 4.97 19.87
N LEU A 46 -12.83 4.66 21.00
CA LEU A 46 -11.39 4.55 21.13
C LEU A 46 -10.95 3.11 20.81
N TYR A 47 -9.87 2.96 20.04
CA TYR A 47 -9.31 1.66 19.70
C TYR A 47 -7.86 1.53 20.17
N ARG A 48 -7.53 0.37 20.75
CA ARG A 48 -6.17 -0.11 20.97
C ARG A 48 -5.76 -0.97 19.77
N VAL A 49 -4.64 -0.61 19.14
CA VAL A 49 -4.10 -1.37 17.99
C VAL A 49 -2.76 -1.98 18.38
N GLY A 50 -2.70 -3.31 18.36
CA GLY A 50 -1.49 -4.07 18.63
C GLY A 50 -0.61 -4.20 17.40
N PHE A 51 0.68 -3.88 17.56
CA PHE A 51 1.71 -4.14 16.55
C PHE A 51 2.79 -5.03 17.14
N ILE A 52 3.31 -5.93 16.31
CA ILE A 52 4.54 -6.68 16.60
C ILE A 52 5.59 -6.22 15.60
N CYS A 53 6.80 -5.93 16.08
CA CYS A 53 7.94 -5.72 15.22
C CYS A 53 8.39 -7.09 14.70
N LEU A 54 8.34 -7.30 13.38
CA LEU A 54 8.79 -8.55 12.77
C LEU A 54 10.32 -8.72 12.77
N GLY A 55 11.06 -7.76 13.35
CA GLY A 55 12.52 -7.79 13.40
C GLY A 55 13.12 -7.84 12.00
N GLU A 56 14.05 -8.76 11.79
CA GLU A 56 14.73 -8.99 10.51
C GLU A 56 13.90 -9.83 9.51
N GLN A 57 12.70 -10.30 9.88
CA GLN A 57 11.90 -11.07 8.95
C GLN A 57 11.51 -10.21 7.74
N PRO A 58 11.81 -10.67 6.52
CA PRO A 58 11.52 -9.90 5.32
C PRO A 58 10.02 -9.71 5.16
N ASP A 59 9.60 -8.52 4.73
CA ASP A 59 8.21 -8.23 4.37
C ASP A 59 7.75 -9.31 3.36
N PRO A 60 6.65 -10.04 3.59
CA PRO A 60 6.17 -11.07 2.65
C PRO A 60 6.02 -10.56 1.20
N ARG A 61 5.75 -9.25 1.01
CA ARG A 61 5.69 -8.63 -0.32
C ARG A 61 7.06 -8.49 -0.96
N SER A 62 8.12 -8.31 -0.17
CA SER A 62 9.49 -8.29 -0.67
C SER A 62 9.95 -9.68 -1.13
N ILE A 63 9.51 -10.74 -0.43
CA ILE A 63 9.72 -12.13 -0.86
C ILE A 63 9.04 -12.35 -2.21
N LEU A 64 7.73 -12.08 -2.31
CA LEU A 64 6.99 -12.15 -3.57
C LEU A 64 7.66 -11.30 -4.68
N ALA A 65 8.11 -10.09 -4.35
CA ALA A 65 8.74 -9.22 -5.33
C ALA A 65 10.03 -9.81 -5.94
N ALA A 66 10.81 -10.54 -5.15
CA ALA A 66 12.04 -11.18 -5.60
C ALA A 66 11.80 -12.42 -6.49
N GLU A 67 10.62 -13.03 -6.42
CA GLU A 67 10.27 -14.24 -7.18
C GLU A 67 9.98 -13.94 -8.67
N ALA A 68 11.00 -14.07 -9.51
CA ALA A 68 10.86 -13.94 -10.96
C ALA A 68 10.41 -15.25 -11.66
N GLY A 69 10.55 -16.40 -11.01
CA GLY A 69 10.25 -17.73 -11.56
C GLY A 69 8.76 -18.08 -11.53
N LEU A 70 7.93 -17.24 -12.15
CA LEU A 70 6.49 -17.48 -12.24
C LEU A 70 6.20 -18.65 -13.17
N ASP A 71 5.39 -19.60 -12.70
CA ASP A 71 4.79 -20.57 -13.61
C ASP A 71 3.62 -19.96 -14.41
N SER A 72 3.14 -20.71 -15.40
CA SER A 72 2.07 -20.26 -16.30
C SER A 72 0.75 -20.01 -15.57
N GLU A 73 0.44 -20.77 -14.50
CA GLU A 73 -0.80 -20.63 -13.75
C GLU A 73 -0.76 -19.36 -12.89
N GLU A 74 0.33 -19.14 -12.17
CA GLU A 74 0.57 -17.94 -11.37
C GLU A 74 0.55 -16.68 -12.23
N LEU A 75 1.25 -16.69 -13.37
CA LEU A 75 1.27 -15.58 -14.31
C LEU A 75 -0.14 -15.25 -14.80
N THR A 76 -0.91 -16.27 -15.19
CA THR A 76 -2.30 -16.13 -15.64
C THR A 76 -3.18 -15.55 -14.52
N ALA A 77 -3.01 -16.03 -13.29
CA ALA A 77 -3.77 -15.54 -12.14
C ALA A 77 -3.48 -14.06 -11.83
N ILE A 78 -2.21 -13.63 -11.93
CA ILE A 78 -1.83 -12.22 -11.77
C ILE A 78 -2.47 -11.37 -12.87
N ILE A 79 -2.34 -11.76 -14.14
CA ILE A 79 -2.92 -11.03 -15.27
C ILE A 79 -4.44 -10.89 -15.11
N ALA A 80 -5.14 -11.97 -14.77
CA ALA A 80 -6.58 -11.93 -14.50
C ALA A 80 -6.93 -11.00 -13.33
N ARG A 81 -6.07 -10.91 -12.31
CA ARG A 81 -6.25 -9.98 -11.20
C ARG A 81 -6.03 -8.52 -11.62
N LEU A 82 -5.06 -8.23 -12.47
CA LEU A 82 -4.84 -6.90 -13.03
C LEU A 82 -6.02 -6.47 -13.92
N ALA A 83 -6.49 -7.34 -14.82
CA ALA A 83 -7.67 -7.09 -15.65
C ALA A 83 -8.93 -6.79 -14.80
N ARG A 84 -9.10 -7.51 -13.68
CA ARG A 84 -10.16 -7.25 -12.69
C ARG A 84 -10.03 -5.90 -11.97
N MET A 85 -8.81 -5.40 -11.77
CA MET A 85 -8.59 -4.05 -11.20
C MET A 85 -8.92 -2.98 -12.23
N ASP A 86 -8.54 -3.20 -13.49
CA ASP A 86 -8.80 -2.29 -14.61
C ASP A 86 -10.30 -2.17 -14.89
N SER A 87 -11.04 -3.29 -14.94
CA SER A 87 -12.49 -3.27 -15.21
C SER A 87 -13.32 -2.57 -14.14
N ARG A 88 -12.80 -2.44 -12.91
CA ARG A 88 -13.46 -1.73 -11.80
C ARG A 88 -13.02 -0.27 -11.68
N ALA A 89 -12.02 0.16 -12.44
CA ALA A 89 -11.47 1.50 -12.33
C ALA A 89 -12.35 2.51 -13.05
N ARG A 90 -12.81 3.54 -12.32
CA ARG A 90 -13.65 4.61 -12.89
C ARG A 90 -12.93 5.51 -13.89
N HIS A 91 -11.60 5.45 -13.95
CA HIS A 91 -10.75 6.24 -14.83
C HIS A 91 -10.13 5.39 -15.95
N GLY A 92 -10.76 4.26 -16.28
CA GLY A 92 -10.27 3.31 -17.28
C GLY A 92 -9.09 2.45 -16.82
N PRO A 93 -8.63 1.53 -17.70
CA PRO A 93 -7.48 0.66 -17.43
C PRO A 93 -6.23 1.46 -17.08
N TRP A 94 -5.52 1.03 -16.06
CA TRP A 94 -4.40 1.77 -15.47
C TRP A 94 -3.20 0.88 -15.15
N THR A 95 -3.37 -0.43 -14.97
CA THR A 95 -2.32 -1.31 -14.46
C THR A 95 -1.12 -1.37 -15.40
N ARG A 96 -1.34 -1.70 -16.69
CA ARG A 96 -0.29 -1.75 -17.72
C ARG A 96 0.40 -0.41 -17.90
N THR A 97 -0.36 0.67 -18.06
CA THR A 97 0.18 2.04 -18.21
C THR A 97 1.06 2.44 -17.02
N THR A 98 0.64 2.09 -15.79
CA THR A 98 1.40 2.39 -14.58
C THR A 98 2.68 1.56 -14.49
N LEU A 99 2.62 0.26 -14.75
CA LEU A 99 3.79 -0.62 -14.76
C LEU A 99 4.81 -0.19 -15.83
N THR A 100 4.34 0.17 -17.03
CA THR A 100 5.19 0.71 -18.11
C THR A 100 5.86 2.02 -17.67
N ALA A 101 5.12 2.96 -17.08
CA ALA A 101 5.68 4.25 -16.65
C ALA A 101 6.74 4.09 -15.55
N ILE A 102 6.53 3.17 -14.61
CA ILE A 102 7.50 2.84 -13.56
C ILE A 102 8.74 2.15 -14.16
N SER A 103 8.55 1.24 -15.12
CA SER A 103 9.65 0.57 -15.82
C SER A 103 10.53 1.56 -16.58
N ALA A 104 9.91 2.52 -17.26
CA ALA A 104 10.61 3.50 -18.10
C ALA A 104 11.38 4.55 -17.28
N THR A 105 10.94 4.87 -16.06
CA THR A 105 11.57 5.89 -15.21
C THR A 105 11.65 5.47 -13.74
N PRO A 106 12.51 4.48 -13.38
CA PRO A 106 12.71 4.08 -12.01
C PRO A 106 13.13 5.26 -11.12
N GLY A 107 12.60 5.33 -9.90
CA GLY A 107 12.89 6.41 -8.94
C GLY A 107 12.17 7.73 -9.21
N ARG A 108 11.37 7.82 -10.29
CA ARG A 108 10.59 9.03 -10.56
C ARG A 108 9.53 9.27 -9.48
N ARG A 109 9.37 10.52 -9.06
CA ARG A 109 8.41 10.90 -8.01
C ARG A 109 6.99 10.50 -8.41
N ALA A 110 6.25 9.96 -7.43
CA ALA A 110 4.86 9.58 -7.61
C ALA A 110 3.97 10.71 -8.15
N ALA A 111 4.21 11.96 -7.72
CA ALA A 111 3.45 13.11 -8.19
C ALA A 111 3.67 13.39 -9.68
N GLU A 112 4.90 13.20 -10.19
CA GLU A 112 5.21 13.39 -11.59
C GLU A 112 4.62 12.27 -12.45
N LEU A 113 4.71 11.02 -11.99
CA LEU A 113 4.07 9.87 -12.66
C LEU A 113 2.54 10.03 -12.70
N ALA A 114 1.94 10.51 -11.62
CA ALA A 114 0.51 10.80 -11.57
C ALA A 114 0.13 11.93 -12.53
N ALA A 115 0.87 13.04 -12.53
CA ALA A 115 0.64 14.18 -13.41
C ALA A 115 0.75 13.80 -14.89
N ALA A 116 1.73 12.99 -15.26
CA ALA A 116 1.90 12.50 -16.63
C ALA A 116 0.71 11.64 -17.12
N GLN A 117 -0.10 11.11 -16.20
CA GLN A 117 -1.31 10.34 -16.50
C GLN A 117 -2.60 11.14 -16.24
N GLY A 118 -2.51 12.44 -15.92
CA GLY A 118 -3.67 13.26 -15.56
C GLY A 118 -4.37 12.81 -14.27
N ARG A 119 -3.63 12.21 -13.33
CA ARG A 119 -4.18 11.60 -12.10
C ARG A 119 -3.82 12.40 -10.87
N GLU A 120 -4.74 12.39 -9.90
CA GLU A 120 -4.46 12.88 -8.55
C GLU A 120 -3.44 11.96 -7.85
N THR A 121 -2.49 12.55 -7.13
CA THR A 121 -1.31 11.84 -6.60
C THR A 121 -1.67 10.76 -5.57
N GLN A 122 -2.60 11.02 -4.65
CA GLN A 122 -2.99 10.05 -3.62
C GLN A 122 -3.75 8.85 -4.20
N LYS A 123 -4.63 9.07 -5.19
CA LYS A 123 -5.27 8.01 -5.96
C LYS A 123 -4.23 7.17 -6.71
N PHE A 124 -3.27 7.81 -7.37
CA PHE A 124 -2.16 7.11 -8.01
C PHE A 124 -1.35 6.26 -7.02
N LYS A 125 -0.95 6.82 -5.88
CA LYS A 125 -0.25 6.09 -4.80
C LYS A 125 -1.07 4.91 -4.27
N THR A 126 -2.39 5.06 -4.17
CA THR A 126 -3.29 3.98 -3.74
C THR A 126 -3.26 2.82 -4.71
N ASP A 127 -3.22 3.10 -6.00
CA ASP A 127 -3.14 2.09 -7.04
C ASP A 127 -1.77 1.42 -7.10
N VAL A 128 -0.67 2.18 -6.98
CA VAL A 128 0.68 1.60 -6.86
C VAL A 128 0.79 0.67 -5.63
N ARG A 129 0.13 1.00 -4.51
CA ARG A 129 0.06 0.09 -3.35
C ARG A 129 -0.63 -1.24 -3.67
N LYS A 130 -1.63 -1.26 -4.55
CA LYS A 130 -2.27 -2.52 -5.01
C LYS A 130 -1.29 -3.35 -5.85
N LEU A 131 -0.50 -2.72 -6.71
CA LEU A 131 0.55 -3.40 -7.48
C LEU A 131 1.66 -3.95 -6.57
N LYS A 132 2.08 -3.18 -5.56
CA LYS A 132 3.05 -3.62 -4.54
C LYS A 132 2.53 -4.81 -3.73
N ALA A 133 1.23 -4.86 -3.42
CA ALA A 133 0.63 -6.00 -2.74
C ALA A 133 0.66 -7.30 -3.57
N LEU A 134 0.79 -7.19 -4.89
CA LEU A 134 1.01 -8.32 -5.82
C LEU A 134 2.51 -8.60 -6.06
N GLY A 135 3.40 -7.93 -5.33
CA GLY A 135 4.85 -8.05 -5.52
C GLY A 135 5.36 -7.46 -6.83
N LEU A 136 4.60 -6.62 -7.55
CA LEU A 136 4.99 -6.14 -8.89
C LEU A 136 5.84 -4.87 -8.88
N THR A 137 5.90 -4.16 -7.75
CA THR A 137 6.67 -2.93 -7.58
C THR A 137 7.35 -2.93 -6.22
N VAL A 138 8.50 -2.26 -6.13
CA VAL A 138 9.14 -1.93 -4.86
C VAL A 138 9.16 -0.43 -4.66
N SER A 139 9.06 0.00 -3.40
CA SER A 139 9.10 1.42 -3.05
C SER A 139 10.52 1.79 -2.72
N LEU A 140 10.98 2.88 -3.31
CA LEU A 140 12.29 3.47 -3.03
C LEU A 140 12.11 4.61 -2.04
N GLU A 141 13.24 5.18 -1.58
CA GLU A 141 13.22 6.43 -0.82
C GLU A 141 12.47 7.52 -1.60
N VAL A 142 12.72 7.59 -2.91
CA VAL A 142 12.00 8.44 -3.85
C VAL A 142 11.44 7.58 -4.98
N GLY A 143 10.11 7.58 -5.13
CA GLY A 143 9.45 6.92 -6.25
C GLY A 143 9.37 5.40 -6.13
N TYR A 144 9.37 4.74 -7.28
CA TYR A 144 9.14 3.30 -7.43
C TYR A 144 10.05 2.71 -8.50
N GLU A 145 10.20 1.39 -8.45
CA GLU A 145 10.70 0.60 -9.57
C GLU A 145 9.91 -0.71 -9.68
N LEU A 146 10.04 -1.38 -10.83
CA LEU A 146 9.51 -2.74 -10.97
C LEU A 146 10.39 -3.72 -10.22
N SER A 147 9.74 -4.65 -9.52
CA SER A 147 10.42 -5.81 -8.97
C SER A 147 10.81 -6.80 -10.09
N PRO A 148 11.69 -7.78 -9.82
CA PRO A 148 11.92 -8.91 -10.72
C PRO A 148 10.62 -9.58 -11.20
N ARG A 149 9.69 -9.89 -10.28
CA ARG A 149 8.34 -10.40 -10.59
C ARG A 149 7.55 -9.47 -11.51
N GLY A 150 7.60 -8.17 -11.23
CA GLY A 150 6.89 -7.13 -11.97
C GLY A 150 7.34 -6.99 -13.41
N ARG A 151 8.63 -7.20 -13.69
CA ARG A 151 9.19 -7.20 -15.04
C ARG A 151 8.63 -8.34 -15.88
N VAL A 152 8.66 -9.57 -15.35
CA VAL A 152 8.09 -10.75 -16.01
C VAL A 152 6.61 -10.55 -16.36
N VAL A 153 5.84 -10.01 -15.43
CA VAL A 153 4.41 -9.70 -15.66
C VAL A 153 4.23 -8.61 -16.71
N LEU A 154 5.04 -7.55 -16.69
CA LEU A 154 4.95 -6.49 -17.70
C LEU A 154 5.29 -7.03 -19.10
N ASP A 155 6.33 -7.86 -19.23
CA ASP A 155 6.73 -8.45 -20.51
C ASP A 155 5.61 -9.35 -21.10
N ALA A 156 4.95 -10.12 -20.24
CA ALA A 156 3.77 -10.92 -20.63
C ALA A 156 2.60 -10.04 -21.08
N LEU A 157 2.30 -8.94 -20.37
CA LEU A 157 1.27 -7.98 -20.76
C LEU A 157 1.60 -7.25 -22.07
N GLN A 158 2.88 -7.10 -22.40
CA GLN A 158 3.33 -6.47 -23.64
C GLN A 158 3.30 -7.43 -24.83
N SER A 159 3.52 -8.72 -24.57
CA SER A 159 3.49 -9.79 -25.57
C SER A 159 2.07 -10.25 -25.90
N ALA A 160 1.09 -9.98 -25.03
CA ALA A 160 -0.33 -10.18 -25.32
C ALA A 160 -0.85 -9.11 -26.30
N PRO A 161 -1.56 -9.49 -27.38
CA PRO A 161 -2.16 -8.50 -28.29
C PRO A 161 -3.17 -7.64 -27.53
N SER A 162 -3.07 -6.32 -27.71
CA SER A 162 -4.04 -5.36 -27.19
C SER A 162 -5.38 -5.61 -27.87
N ASN A 163 -6.38 -6.12 -27.13
CA ASN A 163 -7.77 -5.97 -27.53
C ASN A 163 -8.19 -4.53 -27.19
N ASP A 164 -7.92 -3.60 -28.11
CA ASP A 164 -8.64 -2.33 -28.19
C ASP A 164 -10.03 -2.55 -28.80
#